data_AF-A0A4Y6Q1Q9-F1
#
_entry.id   AF-A0A4Y6Q1Q9-F1
#
_cell.length_a   1.000
_cell.length_b   1.000
_cell.length_c   1.000
_cell.angle_alpha   90.00
_cell.angle_beta   90.00
_cell.angle_gamma   90.00
#
_symmetry.space_group_name_H-M   'P 1'
#
loop_
_entity.id
_entity.type
_entity.pdbx_description
1 polymer ?
#
loop_
_entity_poly.entity_id
_entity_poly.type
_entity_poly.pdbx_seq_one_letter_code
_entity_poly.pdbx_strand_id
1 'polypeptide(L)'
;MQFIRLTALVVFFAILTACAGGSPSDLDAEQNPQDAGQDTAEPDDASDASNPGDVGVDSADTVDDPCGVCCPGEQVCSDGNTLSTCADDGSGFTDQTCGDGKICEQGACVDEPICQPGDTKCHDGSTRLVCRAGGTAWRTEDCGTGNSCVDGECLSGDPNGSECTADADCAGGKCRCGSDESCSPAPSRTYCTSTCTPGSCGPDEICVSSDSFNAASYDHCVPKCNETCALAGLSCVSLPTRDSGELTYEQGCYFDSAVDVGEECSSATNCTGGTCLEGYFNTGLCTFECAGGCPDGTACVELQSGTFHCSPLCGDGSLSGSGGCPLEAGGDRWDVQCAPRNTYDGLARRVCVST
;
A
#
# COMPACT_ATOMS: atom_id res chain seq x y z
N MET A 1 -10.98 47.10 -43.31
CA MET A 1 -9.53 46.85 -43.45
C MET A 1 -8.77 48.14 -43.18
N GLN A 2 -8.29 48.33 -41.95
CA GLN A 2 -7.36 49.41 -41.61
C GLN A 2 -6.41 48.87 -40.54
N PHE A 3 -5.14 48.76 -40.93
CA PHE A 3 -4.02 48.34 -40.10
C PHE A 3 -3.67 49.46 -39.11
N ILE A 4 -3.62 49.14 -37.82
CA ILE A 4 -2.91 49.97 -36.83
C ILE A 4 -1.69 49.15 -36.38
N ARG A 5 -0.52 49.61 -36.81
CA ARG A 5 0.77 49.29 -36.21
C ARG A 5 0.95 50.21 -35.00
N LEU A 6 1.25 49.67 -33.83
CA LEU A 6 1.93 50.43 -32.77
C LEU A 6 3.14 49.63 -32.28
N THR A 7 4.25 50.35 -32.24
CA THR A 7 5.62 49.89 -32.04
C THR A 7 6.01 50.06 -30.56
N ALA A 8 6.63 49.03 -30.00
CA ALA A 8 7.66 48.98 -28.95
C ALA A 8 7.53 49.82 -27.66
N LEU A 9 7.62 49.14 -26.51
CA LEU A 9 8.57 49.52 -25.46
C LEU A 9 9.16 48.26 -24.82
N VAL A 10 10.48 48.11 -24.99
CA VAL A 10 11.35 47.13 -24.34
C VAL A 10 11.73 47.69 -22.97
N VAL A 11 11.54 46.92 -21.90
CA VAL A 11 12.23 47.15 -20.62
C VAL A 11 12.90 45.86 -20.16
N PHE A 12 14.21 45.86 -20.32
CA PHE A 12 15.16 44.91 -19.77
C PHE A 12 15.35 45.23 -18.28
N PHE A 13 15.18 44.26 -17.38
CA PHE A 13 15.71 44.34 -16.02
C PHE A 13 16.57 43.11 -15.76
N ALA A 14 17.89 43.30 -15.91
CA ALA A 14 18.91 42.39 -15.42
C ALA A 14 19.50 43.02 -14.15
N ILE A 15 19.39 42.33 -13.02
CA ILE A 15 20.21 42.62 -11.84
C ILE A 15 20.93 41.34 -11.45
N LEU A 16 22.20 41.29 -11.85
CA LEU A 16 23.24 40.49 -11.23
C LEU A 16 23.73 41.24 -9.99
N THR A 17 23.77 40.58 -8.83
CA THR A 17 24.66 41.01 -7.74
C THR A 17 25.31 39.77 -7.14
N ALA A 18 26.62 39.65 -7.39
CA ALA A 18 27.51 38.70 -6.77
C ALA A 18 28.17 39.36 -5.54
N CYS A 19 28.24 38.65 -4.42
CA CYS A 19 29.29 38.84 -3.42
C CYS A 19 29.85 37.47 -3.03
N ALA A 20 31.16 37.34 -3.21
CA ALA A 20 31.97 36.19 -2.88
C ALA A 20 32.53 36.32 -1.46
N GLY A 21 32.86 35.17 -0.85
CA GLY A 21 34.06 35.03 0.00
C GLY A 21 33.82 34.91 1.50
N GLY A 22 34.02 33.70 2.03
CA GLY A 22 34.24 33.45 3.46
C GLY A 22 34.27 31.96 3.81
N SER A 23 35.46 31.35 3.78
CA SER A 23 35.78 30.08 4.46
C SER A 23 36.82 30.36 5.57
N PRO A 24 37.30 29.38 6.34
CA PRO A 24 36.69 28.76 7.53
C PRO A 24 37.54 29.02 8.80
N SER A 25 36.96 28.81 9.98
CA SER A 25 37.67 28.65 11.27
C SER A 25 36.71 27.88 12.19
N ASP A 26 36.95 26.61 12.53
CA ASP A 26 37.81 26.16 13.63
C ASP A 26 37.75 27.08 14.85
N LEU A 27 37.12 26.59 15.93
CA LEU A 27 37.59 26.60 17.33
C LEU A 27 36.56 25.89 18.24
N ASP A 28 36.87 24.64 18.54
CA ASP A 28 36.98 24.05 19.88
C ASP A 28 36.03 24.45 21.04
N ALA A 29 35.36 23.40 21.53
CA ALA A 29 35.43 22.89 22.90
C ALA A 29 34.98 23.75 24.11
N GLU A 30 33.91 23.30 24.75
CA GLU A 30 33.78 23.10 26.21
C GLU A 30 32.71 21.99 26.41
N GLN A 31 33.10 20.73 26.66
CA GLN A 31 33.30 20.13 27.98
C GLN A 31 32.21 20.48 29.02
N ASN A 32 31.26 19.57 29.24
CA ASN A 32 30.91 19.19 30.61
C ASN A 32 30.46 17.71 30.68
N PRO A 33 31.16 16.86 31.46
CA PRO A 33 30.82 15.47 31.73
C PRO A 33 30.00 15.32 33.02
N GLN A 34 29.08 14.36 33.04
CA GLN A 34 28.42 13.69 34.18
C GLN A 34 27.26 12.89 33.57
N ASP A 35 27.34 11.60 33.27
CA ASP A 35 27.74 10.45 34.10
C ASP A 35 27.00 10.39 35.44
N ALA A 36 25.84 9.71 35.42
CA ALA A 36 25.27 8.95 36.53
C ALA A 36 23.99 8.23 36.03
N GLY A 37 24.15 7.06 35.44
CA GLY A 37 23.01 6.31 34.90
C GLY A 37 23.24 4.81 34.71
N GLN A 38 24.11 4.21 35.53
CA GLN A 38 24.16 2.78 35.87
C GLN A 38 23.93 1.79 34.71
N ASP A 39 24.97 1.62 33.90
CA ASP A 39 25.32 0.29 33.40
C ASP A 39 25.61 -0.62 34.60
N THR A 40 24.70 -1.55 34.87
CA THR A 40 25.03 -2.72 35.69
C THR A 40 25.98 -3.58 34.88
N ALA A 41 27.26 -3.40 35.17
CA ALA A 41 28.36 -4.23 34.73
C ALA A 41 27.98 -5.72 34.75
N GLU A 42 28.10 -6.36 33.58
CA GLU A 42 28.43 -7.77 33.51
C GLU A 42 29.78 -7.97 34.22
N PRO A 43 29.89 -8.89 35.18
CA PRO A 43 31.20 -9.27 35.69
C PRO A 43 31.93 -10.07 34.62
N ASP A 44 32.99 -9.46 34.06
CA ASP A 44 34.08 -10.15 33.39
C ASP A 44 34.74 -11.14 34.37
N ASP A 45 34.25 -12.38 34.39
CA ASP A 45 34.94 -13.49 35.05
C ASP A 45 36.04 -14.04 34.13
N ALA A 46 37.07 -13.22 33.95
CA ALA A 46 38.36 -13.64 33.42
C ALA A 46 39.22 -14.16 34.56
N SER A 47 39.02 -15.41 34.97
CA SER A 47 39.95 -16.19 35.80
C SER A 47 39.57 -17.67 35.79
N ASP A 48 39.87 -18.39 34.71
CA ASP A 48 40.28 -19.79 34.93
C ASP A 48 41.52 -20.10 34.11
N ALA A 49 42.63 -20.06 34.85
CA ALA A 49 43.92 -20.49 34.40
C ALA A 49 43.86 -22.01 34.21
N SER A 50 44.08 -22.42 32.96
CA SER A 50 44.49 -23.76 32.60
C SER A 50 45.41 -24.36 33.67
N ASN A 51 44.90 -25.34 34.41
CA ASN A 51 45.71 -26.20 35.26
C ASN A 51 45.99 -27.51 34.49
N PRO A 52 47.12 -27.64 33.79
CA PRO A 52 47.49 -28.86 33.12
C PRO A 52 48.08 -29.82 34.16
N GLY A 53 47.22 -30.48 34.95
CA GLY A 53 47.73 -31.32 36.02
C GLY A 53 46.77 -32.20 36.80
N ASP A 54 45.45 -32.11 36.63
CA ASP A 54 44.52 -32.94 37.40
C ASP A 54 43.89 -34.06 36.56
N VAL A 55 44.69 -35.10 36.35
CA VAL A 55 44.22 -36.44 35.98
C VAL A 55 43.72 -37.15 37.23
N GLY A 56 42.63 -36.63 37.80
CA GLY A 56 41.82 -37.26 38.84
C GLY A 56 40.60 -37.91 38.21
N VAL A 57 40.76 -39.14 37.73
CA VAL A 57 39.65 -40.01 37.30
C VAL A 57 38.87 -40.49 38.53
N ASP A 58 37.91 -39.68 38.98
CA ASP A 58 36.79 -40.12 39.81
C ASP A 58 35.58 -40.28 38.86
N SER A 59 35.41 -41.33 38.04
CA SER A 59 35.15 -42.73 38.43
C SER A 59 34.30 -42.91 39.69
N ALA A 60 33.13 -42.27 39.73
CA ALA A 60 31.86 -42.90 40.13
C ALA A 60 30.73 -41.85 40.13
N ASP A 61 30.34 -41.39 38.95
CA ASP A 61 28.98 -40.85 38.77
C ASP A 61 28.32 -41.64 37.64
N THR A 62 28.19 -42.95 37.85
CA THR A 62 27.25 -43.80 37.13
C THR A 62 25.86 -43.51 37.67
N VAL A 63 25.42 -42.25 37.59
CA VAL A 63 23.99 -42.00 37.56
C VAL A 63 23.57 -42.61 36.24
N ASP A 64 22.92 -43.76 36.30
CA ASP A 64 22.17 -44.31 35.17
C ASP A 64 21.29 -43.16 34.67
N ASP A 65 21.74 -42.46 33.63
CA ASP A 65 20.95 -41.43 32.98
C ASP A 65 19.70 -42.15 32.49
N PRO A 66 18.53 -41.90 33.11
CA PRO A 66 17.33 -42.67 32.81
C PRO A 66 16.82 -42.36 31.39
N CYS A 67 17.42 -41.40 30.70
CA CYS A 67 17.11 -41.04 29.33
C CYS A 67 17.97 -41.85 28.36
N GLY A 68 17.32 -42.59 27.46
CA GLY A 68 17.96 -43.35 26.39
C GLY A 68 18.39 -42.44 25.25
N VAL A 69 17.68 -42.52 24.11
CA VAL A 69 17.83 -41.59 22.96
C VAL A 69 17.17 -40.24 23.27
N CYS A 70 16.08 -40.27 24.05
CA CYS A 70 15.34 -39.11 24.55
C CYS A 70 14.79 -39.44 25.94
N CYS A 71 14.35 -38.42 26.68
CA CYS A 71 13.75 -38.65 27.99
C CYS A 71 12.28 -39.07 27.82
N PRO A 72 11.81 -40.17 28.45
CA PRO A 72 10.41 -40.59 28.37
C PRO A 72 9.40 -39.45 28.58
N GLY A 73 8.50 -39.26 27.60
CA GLY A 73 7.48 -38.20 27.61
C GLY A 73 7.97 -36.81 27.21
N GLU A 74 9.26 -36.63 26.89
CA GLU A 74 9.79 -35.40 26.30
C GLU A 74 9.04 -35.04 25.02
N GLN A 75 8.65 -33.78 24.90
CA GLN A 75 7.90 -33.24 23.78
C GLN A 75 8.73 -32.18 23.06
N VAL A 76 8.91 -32.36 21.76
CA VAL A 76 9.64 -31.43 20.89
C VAL A 76 8.88 -31.23 19.59
N CYS A 77 9.07 -30.09 18.94
CA CYS A 77 8.50 -29.86 17.61
C CYS A 77 9.50 -30.33 16.55
N SER A 78 9.12 -31.31 15.74
CA SER A 78 9.95 -31.77 14.62
C SER A 78 9.86 -30.83 13.41
N ASP A 79 8.71 -30.17 13.26
CA ASP A 79 8.47 -29.08 12.31
C ASP A 79 7.38 -28.13 12.85
N GLY A 80 6.94 -27.16 12.04
CA GLY A 80 5.92 -26.17 12.44
C GLY A 80 4.51 -26.72 12.71
N ASN A 81 4.23 -27.98 12.40
CA ASN A 81 2.91 -28.61 12.58
C ASN A 81 2.98 -30.03 13.18
N THR A 82 4.17 -30.49 13.58
CA THR A 82 4.36 -31.86 14.07
C THR A 82 4.99 -31.85 15.46
N LEU A 83 4.24 -32.40 16.42
CA LEU A 83 4.67 -32.66 17.79
C LEU A 83 5.25 -34.07 17.89
N SER A 84 6.52 -34.17 18.25
CA SER A 84 7.22 -35.41 18.50
C SER A 84 7.26 -35.68 20.00
N THR A 85 6.74 -36.84 20.44
CA THR A 85 6.76 -37.27 21.84
C THR A 85 7.68 -38.48 22.02
N CYS A 86 8.63 -38.41 22.95
CA CYS A 86 9.52 -39.52 23.25
C CYS A 86 8.75 -40.69 23.89
N ALA A 87 8.98 -41.89 23.37
CA ALA A 87 8.38 -43.11 23.90
C ALA A 87 8.78 -43.35 25.36
N ASP A 88 7.92 -44.05 26.12
CA ASP A 88 8.12 -44.32 27.56
C ASP A 88 9.42 -45.10 27.87
N ASP A 89 9.96 -45.83 26.90
CA ASP A 89 11.20 -46.58 27.01
C ASP A 89 12.45 -45.79 26.58
N GLY A 90 12.29 -44.52 26.21
CA GLY A 90 13.37 -43.65 25.75
C GLY A 90 13.99 -44.07 24.41
N SER A 91 13.33 -44.96 23.65
CA SER A 91 13.90 -45.53 22.42
C SER A 91 13.84 -44.59 21.20
N GLY A 92 12.98 -43.57 21.23
CA GLY A 92 12.84 -42.58 20.16
C GLY A 92 11.53 -41.79 20.22
N PHE A 93 11.32 -40.92 19.25
CA PHE A 93 10.14 -40.06 19.14
C PHE A 93 9.02 -40.68 18.30
N THR A 94 7.78 -40.39 18.67
CA THR A 94 6.56 -40.64 17.89
C THR A 94 5.93 -39.31 17.50
N ASP A 95 5.66 -39.14 16.21
CA ASP A 95 5.15 -37.89 15.64
C ASP A 95 3.62 -37.84 15.62
N GLN A 96 3.07 -36.67 15.95
CA GLN A 96 1.65 -36.34 15.89
C GLN A 96 1.45 -34.96 15.26
N THR A 97 0.61 -34.86 14.23
CA THR A 97 0.24 -33.56 13.63
C THR A 97 -0.65 -32.76 14.58
N CYS A 98 -0.46 -31.44 14.65
CA CYS A 98 -1.14 -30.57 15.61
C CYS A 98 -2.64 -30.32 15.35
N GLY A 99 -3.17 -30.76 14.21
CA GLY A 99 -4.57 -30.55 13.82
C GLY A 99 -4.80 -29.18 13.18
N ASP A 100 -5.97 -28.99 12.58
CA ASP A 100 -6.25 -27.78 11.79
C ASP A 100 -6.21 -26.50 12.65
N GLY A 101 -5.52 -25.46 12.15
CA GLY A 101 -5.39 -24.17 12.82
C GLY A 101 -4.46 -24.18 14.05
N LYS A 102 -3.66 -25.23 14.21
CA LYS A 102 -2.65 -25.33 15.27
C LYS A 102 -1.25 -25.48 14.67
N ILE A 103 -0.26 -24.95 15.37
CA ILE A 103 1.16 -25.10 15.06
C ILE A 103 1.86 -25.76 16.24
N CYS A 104 2.98 -26.44 15.97
CA CYS A 104 3.84 -26.91 17.04
C CYS A 104 4.79 -25.79 17.44
N GLU A 105 4.66 -25.32 18.68
CA GLU A 105 5.55 -24.33 19.27
C GLU A 105 5.95 -24.79 20.68
N GLN A 106 7.25 -24.74 21.00
CA GLN A 106 7.79 -25.08 22.32
C GLN A 106 7.33 -26.46 22.85
N GLY A 107 7.22 -27.45 21.96
CA GLY A 107 6.80 -28.80 22.33
C GLY A 107 5.31 -28.93 22.64
N ALA A 108 4.47 -28.02 22.16
CA ALA A 108 3.02 -28.11 22.30
C ALA A 108 2.31 -27.69 21.01
N CYS A 109 1.14 -28.30 20.77
CA CYS A 109 0.24 -27.87 19.71
C CYS A 109 -0.61 -26.69 20.18
N VAL A 110 -0.21 -25.48 19.80
CA VAL A 110 -0.89 -24.22 20.13
C VAL A 110 -1.69 -23.72 18.94
N ASP A 111 -2.69 -22.87 19.17
CA ASP A 111 -3.44 -22.26 18.06
C ASP A 111 -2.51 -21.32 17.26
N GLU A 112 -2.62 -21.36 15.94
CA GLU A 112 -1.82 -20.52 15.05
C GLU A 112 -2.10 -19.03 15.32
N PRO A 113 -1.07 -18.22 15.63
CA PRO A 113 -1.26 -16.79 15.81
C PRO A 113 -1.81 -16.15 14.53
N ILE A 114 -2.91 -15.42 14.64
CA ILE A 114 -3.52 -14.67 13.53
C ILE A 114 -3.08 -13.20 13.50
N CYS A 115 -2.37 -12.74 14.54
CA CYS A 115 -1.84 -11.39 14.69
C CYS A 115 -0.73 -11.35 15.75
N GLN A 116 0.14 -10.32 15.73
CA GLN A 116 1.10 -10.12 16.81
C GLN A 116 0.40 -9.45 18.00
N PRO A 117 0.63 -9.91 19.24
CA PRO A 117 0.04 -9.31 20.43
C PRO A 117 0.23 -7.79 20.49
N GLY A 118 -0.88 -7.05 20.61
CA GLY A 118 -0.87 -5.59 20.65
C GLY A 118 -1.02 -4.90 19.29
N ASP A 119 -0.95 -5.62 18.17
CA ASP A 119 -1.23 -5.07 16.84
C ASP A 119 -2.59 -4.37 16.82
N THR A 120 -2.68 -3.29 16.04
CA THR A 120 -3.92 -2.53 15.85
C THR A 120 -4.27 -2.37 14.38
N LYS A 121 -5.56 -2.38 14.05
CA LYS A 121 -6.08 -2.02 12.73
C LYS A 121 -7.50 -1.50 12.83
N CYS A 122 -7.97 -0.74 11.85
CA CYS A 122 -9.36 -0.29 11.85
C CYS A 122 -10.32 -1.42 11.46
N HIS A 123 -11.44 -1.52 12.20
CA HIS A 123 -12.57 -2.36 11.81
C HIS A 123 -13.51 -1.58 10.89
N ASP A 124 -13.78 -0.33 11.26
CA ASP A 124 -14.60 0.65 10.57
C ASP A 124 -14.14 2.05 11.01
N GLY A 125 -14.76 3.11 10.48
CA GLY A 125 -14.37 4.49 10.78
C GLY A 125 -14.52 4.91 12.25
N SER A 126 -15.20 4.15 13.10
CA SER A 126 -15.45 4.45 14.52
C SER A 126 -14.84 3.44 15.50
N THR A 127 -14.22 2.38 14.98
CA THR A 127 -13.88 1.20 15.78
C THR A 127 -12.52 0.64 15.37
N ARG A 128 -11.63 0.41 16.34
CA ARG A 128 -10.36 -0.29 16.13
C ARG A 128 -10.38 -1.72 16.65
N LEU A 129 -9.58 -2.57 16.03
CA LEU A 129 -9.27 -3.92 16.47
C LEU A 129 -7.89 -3.90 17.14
N VAL A 130 -7.78 -4.56 18.29
CA VAL A 130 -6.51 -4.77 18.99
C VAL A 130 -6.27 -6.27 19.14
N CYS A 131 -5.10 -6.75 18.74
CA CYS A 131 -4.73 -8.14 18.90
C CYS A 131 -4.55 -8.47 20.38
N ARG A 132 -5.16 -9.56 20.86
CA ARG A 132 -5.04 -9.99 22.26
C ARG A 132 -3.63 -10.52 22.54
N ALA A 133 -3.28 -10.59 23.83
CA ALA A 133 -1.98 -11.06 24.30
C ALA A 133 -1.56 -12.45 23.77
N GLY A 134 -2.54 -13.31 23.45
CA GLY A 134 -2.29 -14.65 22.90
C GLY A 134 -2.13 -14.73 21.38
N GLY A 135 -2.25 -13.62 20.63
CA GLY A 135 -2.10 -13.63 19.17
C GLY A 135 -3.22 -14.32 18.38
N THR A 136 -4.19 -14.95 19.06
CA THR A 136 -5.20 -15.84 18.45
C THR A 136 -6.57 -15.21 18.26
N ALA A 137 -6.75 -13.95 18.68
CA ALA A 137 -8.02 -13.25 18.56
C ALA A 137 -7.85 -11.73 18.58
N TRP A 138 -8.73 -11.05 17.86
CA TRP A 138 -8.91 -9.61 17.92
C TRP A 138 -9.94 -9.23 18.99
N ARG A 139 -9.79 -8.06 19.61
CA ARG A 139 -10.83 -7.42 20.42
C ARG A 139 -11.17 -6.07 19.82
N THR A 140 -12.43 -5.71 19.89
CA THR A 140 -12.95 -4.46 19.37
C THR A 140 -12.88 -3.37 20.44
N GLU A 141 -12.45 -2.17 20.06
CA GLU A 141 -12.47 -0.96 20.89
C GLU A 141 -13.11 0.19 20.10
N ASP A 142 -14.10 0.84 20.70
CA ASP A 142 -14.74 2.06 20.18
C ASP A 142 -13.79 3.26 20.35
N CYS A 143 -13.65 4.09 19.32
CA CYS A 143 -12.78 5.26 19.36
C CYS A 143 -13.32 6.40 20.23
N GLY A 144 -14.59 6.35 20.62
CA GLY A 144 -15.27 7.37 21.40
C GLY A 144 -15.80 8.51 20.53
N THR A 145 -16.70 9.30 21.10
CA THR A 145 -17.34 10.42 20.39
C THR A 145 -16.32 11.46 19.93
N GLY A 146 -16.37 11.82 18.65
CA GLY A 146 -15.50 12.83 18.04
C GLY A 146 -14.15 12.30 17.55
N ASN A 147 -13.92 10.99 17.69
CA ASN A 147 -12.73 10.33 17.14
C ASN A 147 -13.14 9.36 16.04
N SER A 148 -12.25 9.18 15.07
CA SER A 148 -12.37 8.19 14.02
C SER A 148 -11.14 7.27 14.01
N CYS A 149 -11.33 6.03 13.59
CA CYS A 149 -10.22 5.10 13.41
C CYS A 149 -9.52 5.39 12.09
N VAL A 150 -8.20 5.64 12.14
CA VAL A 150 -7.33 5.81 10.98
C VAL A 150 -6.03 5.06 11.26
N ASP A 151 -5.61 4.17 10.34
CA ASP A 151 -4.38 3.37 10.47
C ASP A 151 -4.24 2.61 11.82
N GLY A 152 -5.36 2.10 12.33
CA GLY A 152 -5.42 1.39 13.62
C GLY A 152 -5.41 2.28 14.86
N GLU A 153 -5.32 3.59 14.70
CA GLU A 153 -5.34 4.57 15.79
C GLU A 153 -6.67 5.33 15.86
N CYS A 154 -7.09 5.69 17.06
CA CYS A 154 -8.27 6.53 17.27
C CYS A 154 -7.83 7.99 17.35
N LEU A 155 -8.10 8.76 16.30
CA LEU A 155 -7.69 10.15 16.15
C LEU A 155 -8.90 11.09 16.15
N SER A 156 -8.73 12.30 16.67
CA SER A 156 -9.79 13.31 16.71
C SER A 156 -10.12 13.81 15.31
N GLY A 157 -11.40 13.89 14.97
CA GLY A 157 -11.89 14.40 13.69
C GLY A 157 -12.74 13.39 12.92
N ASP A 158 -13.19 13.83 11.76
CA ASP A 158 -14.06 13.08 10.87
C ASP A 158 -13.27 12.02 10.07
N PRO A 159 -13.89 10.88 9.72
CA PRO A 159 -13.23 9.79 9.02
C PRO A 159 -12.95 10.15 7.56
N ASN A 160 -12.12 9.35 6.88
CA ASN A 160 -11.84 9.57 5.46
C ASN A 160 -13.14 9.53 4.64
N GLY A 161 -13.21 10.39 3.63
CA GLY A 161 -14.41 10.57 2.82
C GLY A 161 -15.52 11.40 3.48
N SER A 162 -15.26 12.10 4.59
CA SER A 162 -16.19 13.10 5.15
C SER A 162 -15.90 14.48 4.57
N GLU A 163 -16.92 15.34 4.43
CA GLU A 163 -16.69 16.74 4.01
C GLU A 163 -15.91 17.50 5.09
N CYS A 164 -14.98 18.37 4.68
CA CYS A 164 -14.12 19.11 5.60
C CYS A 164 -13.90 20.55 5.13
N THR A 165 -13.48 21.43 6.02
CA THR A 165 -13.12 22.82 5.66
C THR A 165 -11.66 23.14 5.97
N ALA A 166 -11.03 22.36 6.84
CA ALA A 166 -9.63 22.44 7.19
C ALA A 166 -9.07 21.06 7.58
N ASP A 167 -7.75 20.90 7.52
CA ASP A 167 -7.04 19.69 7.94
C ASP A 167 -7.40 19.23 9.36
N ALA A 168 -7.68 20.18 10.26
CA ALA A 168 -8.05 19.90 11.65
C ALA A 168 -9.43 19.28 11.83
N ASP A 169 -10.27 19.29 10.78
CA ASP A 169 -11.56 18.61 10.79
C ASP A 169 -11.38 17.09 10.63
N CYS A 170 -10.23 16.64 10.13
CA CYS A 170 -10.01 15.27 9.67
C CYS A 170 -9.15 14.46 10.64
N ALA A 171 -9.59 13.23 10.95
CA ALA A 171 -8.82 12.30 11.76
C ALA A 171 -7.46 11.95 11.11
N GLY A 172 -7.43 11.85 9.78
CA GLY A 172 -6.19 11.67 8.99
C GLY A 172 -5.34 12.94 8.83
N GLY A 173 -5.79 14.07 9.39
CA GLY A 173 -5.08 15.35 9.38
C GLY A 173 -4.96 16.02 8.02
N LYS A 174 -5.72 15.59 7.00
CA LYS A 174 -5.71 16.19 5.66
C LYS A 174 -7.12 16.39 5.12
N CYS A 175 -7.41 17.63 4.75
CA CYS A 175 -8.61 18.03 4.02
C CYS A 175 -8.24 18.32 2.56
N ARG A 176 -8.85 17.59 1.62
CA ARG A 176 -8.47 17.60 0.20
C ARG A 176 -9.49 18.27 -0.69
N CYS A 177 -9.06 19.01 -1.72
CA CYS A 177 -9.91 19.78 -2.64
C CYS A 177 -9.43 19.72 -4.11
N GLY A 178 -9.52 18.54 -4.72
CA GLY A 178 -9.01 18.29 -6.06
C GLY A 178 -7.54 17.89 -6.02
N SER A 179 -6.74 18.43 -6.94
CA SER A 179 -5.29 18.19 -7.04
C SER A 179 -4.45 19.04 -6.07
N ASP A 180 -5.03 20.10 -5.51
CA ASP A 180 -4.29 21.09 -4.73
C ASP A 180 -4.37 20.78 -3.23
N GLU A 181 -3.24 20.94 -2.53
CA GLU A 181 -3.16 20.81 -1.07
C GLU A 181 -3.70 22.06 -0.34
N SER A 182 -3.86 23.17 -1.05
CA SER A 182 -4.31 24.45 -0.50
C SER A 182 -5.74 24.73 -0.94
N CYS A 183 -6.71 24.36 -0.10
CA CYS A 183 -8.14 24.57 -0.34
C CYS A 183 -8.59 26.03 -0.19
N SER A 184 -7.78 26.99 -0.67
CA SER A 184 -8.02 28.41 -0.48
C SER A 184 -7.83 29.22 -1.76
N PRO A 185 -8.86 29.99 -2.22
CA PRO A 185 -10.24 30.06 -1.71
C PRO A 185 -11.10 28.92 -2.27
N ALA A 186 -11.60 28.00 -1.43
CA ALA A 186 -12.34 26.80 -1.85
C ALA A 186 -13.55 27.10 -2.75
N PRO A 187 -13.51 26.79 -4.06
CA PRO A 187 -14.71 26.79 -4.89
C PRO A 187 -15.25 25.36 -5.11
N SER A 188 -14.56 24.33 -4.63
CA SER A 188 -14.87 22.95 -4.97
C SER A 188 -14.70 22.03 -3.77
N ARG A 189 -15.61 21.05 -3.74
CA ARG A 189 -15.88 20.05 -2.73
C ARG A 189 -14.60 19.52 -2.08
N THR A 190 -14.68 19.31 -0.79
CA THR A 190 -13.56 18.89 0.04
C THR A 190 -13.86 17.56 0.71
N TYR A 191 -12.85 16.74 0.97
CA TYR A 191 -13.02 15.55 1.78
C TYR A 191 -11.80 15.22 2.66
N CYS A 192 -12.05 14.61 3.81
CA CYS A 192 -11.04 14.12 4.72
C CYS A 192 -10.33 12.91 4.15
N THR A 193 -9.01 12.86 4.30
CA THR A 193 -8.20 11.73 3.89
C THR A 193 -7.02 11.58 4.84
N SER A 194 -6.41 10.40 4.84
CA SER A 194 -5.11 10.13 5.45
C SER A 194 -4.10 9.77 4.37
N THR A 195 -2.82 10.06 4.60
CA THR A 195 -1.74 9.46 3.80
C THR A 195 -1.72 7.96 4.04
N CYS A 196 -1.32 7.17 3.04
CA CYS A 196 -1.30 5.72 3.17
C CYS A 196 0.00 5.08 2.69
N THR A 197 0.29 3.91 3.25
CA THR A 197 1.18 2.87 2.73
C THR A 197 0.38 1.61 2.41
N PRO A 198 0.91 0.65 1.63
CA PRO A 198 0.21 -0.61 1.33
C PRO A 198 -0.38 -1.28 2.58
N GLY A 199 -1.72 -1.41 2.63
CA GLY A 199 -2.43 -2.06 3.73
C GLY A 199 -2.73 -1.21 4.96
N SER A 200 -2.41 0.10 4.94
CA SER A 200 -2.70 1.03 6.06
C SER A 200 -4.12 1.59 6.08
N CYS A 201 -4.82 1.56 4.94
CA CYS A 201 -6.19 2.07 4.85
C CYS A 201 -7.20 1.13 5.55
N GLY A 202 -8.35 1.69 5.93
CA GLY A 202 -9.45 0.92 6.51
C GLY A 202 -9.98 -0.16 5.55
N PRO A 203 -10.75 -1.15 6.04
CA PRO A 203 -11.23 -2.26 5.21
C PRO A 203 -12.16 -1.82 4.07
N ASP A 204 -12.85 -0.69 4.24
CA ASP A 204 -13.74 -0.07 3.26
C ASP A 204 -13.05 1.08 2.49
N GLU A 205 -11.72 1.10 2.48
CA GLU A 205 -10.90 2.11 1.82
C GLU A 205 -9.83 1.45 0.93
N ILE A 206 -9.27 2.21 -0.01
CA ILE A 206 -8.13 1.80 -0.83
C ILE A 206 -7.01 2.83 -0.73
N CYS A 207 -5.76 2.36 -0.76
CA CYS A 207 -4.60 3.23 -0.83
C CYS A 207 -4.32 3.61 -2.29
N VAL A 208 -4.71 4.83 -2.69
CA VAL A 208 -4.50 5.32 -4.07
C VAL A 208 -3.02 5.59 -4.31
N SER A 209 -2.46 5.05 -5.39
CA SER A 209 -1.05 5.22 -5.76
C SER A 209 -0.84 6.46 -6.63
N SER A 210 -0.23 7.50 -6.08
CA SER A 210 0.13 8.74 -6.79
C SER A 210 1.17 8.53 -7.90
N ASP A 211 2.04 7.53 -7.77
CA ASP A 211 2.98 7.11 -8.83
C ASP A 211 2.27 6.66 -10.12
N SER A 212 1.01 6.25 -10.03
CA SER A 212 0.22 5.72 -11.14
C SER A 212 -0.98 6.59 -11.48
N PHE A 213 -1.34 7.53 -10.60
CA PHE A 213 -2.38 8.50 -10.79
C PHE A 213 -1.89 9.91 -10.45
N ASN A 214 -1.45 10.65 -11.48
CA ASN A 214 -0.89 11.99 -11.32
C ASN A 214 -1.83 12.99 -10.62
N ALA A 215 -3.16 12.80 -10.69
CA ALA A 215 -4.11 13.68 -10.02
C ALA A 215 -4.18 13.46 -8.49
N ALA A 216 -3.65 12.34 -7.98
CA ALA A 216 -3.65 12.03 -6.55
C ALA A 216 -2.66 12.91 -5.77
N SER A 217 -1.60 13.39 -6.41
CA SER A 217 -0.50 14.19 -5.82
C SER A 217 0.32 13.48 -4.72
N TYR A 218 -0.27 12.57 -3.94
CA TYR A 218 0.35 11.71 -2.93
C TYR A 218 -0.51 10.47 -2.66
N ASP A 219 0.07 9.47 -2.01
CA ASP A 219 -0.63 8.23 -1.66
C ASP A 219 -1.58 8.46 -0.49
N HIS A 220 -2.87 8.16 -0.68
CA HIS A 220 -3.89 8.44 0.33
C HIS A 220 -5.09 7.48 0.28
N CYS A 221 -5.77 7.37 1.42
CA CYS A 221 -6.94 6.52 1.56
C CYS A 221 -8.19 7.16 0.97
N VAL A 222 -8.87 6.46 0.08
CA VAL A 222 -10.20 6.87 -0.42
C VAL A 222 -11.22 5.79 -0.12
N PRO A 223 -12.49 6.15 0.17
CA PRO A 223 -13.54 5.16 0.38
C PRO A 223 -13.76 4.30 -0.86
N LYS A 224 -13.97 2.99 -0.66
CA LYS A 224 -14.44 2.07 -1.70
C LYS A 224 -15.85 2.43 -2.14
N CYS A 225 -16.18 2.10 -3.39
CA CYS A 225 -17.53 2.28 -3.90
C CYS A 225 -17.99 1.09 -4.75
N ASN A 226 -19.30 0.89 -4.77
CA ASN A 226 -19.98 -0.04 -5.65
C ASN A 226 -21.07 0.75 -6.38
N GLU A 227 -20.69 1.39 -7.48
CA GLU A 227 -21.49 2.28 -8.35
C GLU A 227 -21.61 3.76 -7.91
N THR A 228 -21.81 4.05 -6.62
CA THR A 228 -22.02 5.44 -6.17
C THR A 228 -21.20 5.80 -4.94
N CYS A 229 -20.89 7.09 -4.83
CA CYS A 229 -20.20 7.68 -3.70
C CYS A 229 -21.17 8.39 -2.77
N ALA A 230 -20.91 8.29 -1.46
CA ALA A 230 -21.76 8.92 -0.45
C ALA A 230 -21.67 10.45 -0.49
N LEU A 231 -20.48 11.00 -0.78
CA LEU A 231 -20.28 12.43 -0.94
C LEU A 231 -20.67 12.89 -2.35
N ALA A 232 -21.47 13.95 -2.41
CA ALA A 232 -21.83 14.57 -3.67
C ALA A 232 -20.58 15.10 -4.39
N GLY A 233 -20.52 14.88 -5.70
CA GLY A 233 -19.42 15.29 -6.60
C GLY A 233 -18.13 14.51 -6.43
N LEU A 234 -18.21 13.39 -5.70
CA LEU A 234 -17.35 12.25 -5.98
C LEU A 234 -18.09 11.29 -6.92
N SER A 235 -17.34 10.66 -7.81
CA SER A 235 -17.76 9.58 -8.68
C SER A 235 -17.03 8.31 -8.30
N CYS A 236 -17.67 7.17 -8.53
CA CYS A 236 -17.03 5.88 -8.39
C CYS A 236 -16.16 5.64 -9.63
N VAL A 237 -14.85 5.57 -9.44
CA VAL A 237 -13.87 5.43 -10.52
C VAL A 237 -12.87 4.33 -10.18
N SER A 238 -12.28 3.72 -11.22
CA SER A 238 -11.22 2.73 -11.12
C SER A 238 -9.88 3.40 -10.81
N LEU A 239 -9.42 3.26 -9.58
CA LEU A 239 -8.19 3.89 -9.10
C LEU A 239 -7.06 2.86 -8.96
N PRO A 240 -5.81 3.23 -9.30
CA PRO A 240 -4.66 2.38 -9.05
C PRO A 240 -4.38 2.30 -7.55
N THR A 241 -4.27 1.08 -7.02
CA THR A 241 -3.87 0.79 -5.64
C THR A 241 -2.63 -0.10 -5.61
N ARG A 242 -1.88 -0.02 -4.50
CA ARG A 242 -0.72 -0.87 -4.22
C ARG A 242 -0.84 -1.65 -2.92
N ASP A 243 -2.06 -1.88 -2.42
CA ASP A 243 -2.27 -2.54 -1.13
C ASP A 243 -1.64 -3.95 -1.04
N SER A 244 -1.45 -4.65 -2.17
CA SER A 244 -0.79 -5.95 -2.24
C SER A 244 0.71 -5.90 -2.56
N GLY A 245 1.29 -4.70 -2.75
CA GLY A 245 2.63 -4.50 -3.30
C GLY A 245 2.71 -4.63 -4.84
N GLU A 246 1.65 -5.13 -5.49
CA GLU A 246 1.45 -5.08 -6.93
C GLU A 246 0.46 -3.95 -7.28
N LEU A 247 0.60 -3.36 -8.47
CA LEU A 247 -0.36 -2.38 -8.96
C LEU A 247 -1.66 -3.10 -9.36
N THR A 248 -2.69 -2.95 -8.53
CA THR A 248 -4.05 -3.40 -8.83
C THR A 248 -4.94 -2.18 -9.09
N TYR A 249 -6.17 -2.41 -9.56
CA TYR A 249 -7.17 -1.36 -9.73
C TYR A 249 -8.41 -1.73 -8.95
N GLU A 250 -8.90 -0.79 -8.16
CA GLU A 250 -10.10 -0.95 -7.34
C GLU A 250 -11.03 0.24 -7.49
N GLN A 251 -12.32 0.02 -7.27
CA GLN A 251 -13.34 1.06 -7.34
C GLN A 251 -13.30 1.91 -6.07
N GLY A 252 -12.98 3.19 -6.23
CA GLY A 252 -12.90 4.15 -5.14
C GLY A 252 -13.58 5.49 -5.46
N CYS A 253 -13.96 6.19 -4.40
CA CYS A 253 -14.60 7.49 -4.51
C CYS A 253 -13.58 8.60 -4.75
N TYR A 254 -13.69 9.25 -5.90
CA TYR A 254 -12.81 10.34 -6.29
C TYR A 254 -13.58 11.50 -6.93
N PHE A 255 -12.95 12.66 -7.10
CA PHE A 255 -13.58 13.82 -7.73
C PHE A 255 -14.20 13.47 -9.09
N ASP A 256 -15.39 14.01 -9.36
CA ASP A 256 -16.14 13.82 -10.61
C ASP A 256 -15.39 14.24 -11.89
N SER A 257 -14.32 15.01 -11.74
CA SER A 257 -13.41 15.35 -12.83
C SER A 257 -12.46 14.22 -13.24
N ALA A 258 -12.28 13.18 -12.41
CA ALA A 258 -11.45 12.04 -12.76
C ALA A 258 -12.13 11.19 -13.85
N VAL A 259 -11.31 10.74 -14.78
CA VAL A 259 -11.69 10.01 -15.98
C VAL A 259 -11.10 8.62 -15.90
N ASP A 260 -11.93 7.60 -16.12
CA ASP A 260 -11.50 6.21 -16.04
C ASP A 260 -10.61 5.80 -17.20
N VAL A 261 -9.72 4.84 -16.94
CA VAL A 261 -8.96 4.17 -18.00
C VAL A 261 -9.95 3.58 -19.00
N GLY A 262 -9.78 3.97 -20.26
CA GLY A 262 -10.67 3.60 -21.33
C GLY A 262 -11.61 4.71 -21.78
N GLU A 263 -11.76 5.80 -21.03
CA GLU A 263 -12.66 6.91 -21.37
C GLU A 263 -11.94 8.06 -22.10
N GLU A 264 -12.72 9.04 -22.57
CA GLU A 264 -12.17 10.23 -23.24
C GLU A 264 -11.53 11.20 -22.25
N CYS A 265 -10.33 11.66 -22.55
CA CYS A 265 -9.64 12.67 -21.76
C CYS A 265 -9.18 13.84 -22.62
N SER A 266 -8.98 14.99 -21.96
CA SER A 266 -8.40 16.20 -22.55
C SER A 266 -7.07 16.60 -21.90
N SER A 267 -6.63 15.88 -20.86
CA SER A 267 -5.39 16.14 -20.12
C SER A 267 -4.94 14.88 -19.40
N ALA A 268 -3.64 14.68 -19.19
CA ALA A 268 -3.16 13.58 -18.35
C ALA A 268 -3.57 13.75 -16.87
N THR A 269 -3.81 14.99 -16.42
CA THR A 269 -4.11 15.31 -15.02
C THR A 269 -5.47 14.86 -14.54
N ASN A 270 -6.39 14.50 -15.42
CA ASN A 270 -7.70 13.99 -15.03
C ASN A 270 -7.83 12.47 -15.24
N CYS A 271 -6.84 11.83 -15.86
CA CYS A 271 -6.89 10.41 -16.17
C CYS A 271 -6.42 9.56 -14.99
N THR A 272 -7.23 8.58 -14.55
CA THR A 272 -6.87 7.66 -13.45
C THR A 272 -5.69 6.75 -13.79
N GLY A 273 -5.46 6.48 -15.08
CA GLY A 273 -4.24 5.80 -15.57
C GLY A 273 -3.01 6.70 -15.74
N GLY A 274 -3.11 7.99 -15.39
CA GLY A 274 -1.99 8.93 -15.43
C GLY A 274 -1.56 9.38 -16.83
N THR A 275 -2.07 8.79 -17.91
CA THR A 275 -1.74 9.16 -19.29
C THR A 275 -3.00 9.47 -20.10
N CYS A 276 -3.03 10.66 -20.71
CA CYS A 276 -3.99 10.96 -21.75
C CYS A 276 -3.33 10.79 -23.12
N LEU A 277 -3.64 9.70 -23.81
CA LEU A 277 -3.05 9.38 -25.10
C LEU A 277 -3.70 10.22 -26.20
N GLU A 278 -3.23 11.45 -26.34
CA GLU A 278 -3.71 12.41 -27.33
C GLU A 278 -3.46 11.91 -28.76
N GLY A 279 -4.43 12.16 -29.65
CA GLY A 279 -4.32 11.81 -31.08
C GLY A 279 -4.37 10.31 -31.37
N TYR A 280 -4.60 9.46 -30.37
CA TYR A 280 -4.89 8.05 -30.62
C TYR A 280 -6.26 7.91 -31.28
N PHE A 281 -7.27 8.55 -30.72
CA PHE A 281 -8.55 8.81 -31.37
C PHE A 281 -8.61 10.28 -31.83
N ASN A 282 -9.75 10.72 -32.37
CA ASN A 282 -10.01 12.15 -32.56
C ASN A 282 -10.00 12.92 -31.22
N THR A 283 -10.17 12.20 -30.11
CA THR A 283 -10.04 12.67 -28.72
C THR A 283 -8.86 11.99 -28.03
N GLY A 284 -8.46 12.46 -26.84
CA GLY A 284 -7.54 11.70 -25.99
C GLY A 284 -8.22 10.45 -25.41
N LEU A 285 -7.43 9.39 -25.20
CA LEU A 285 -7.84 8.19 -24.45
C LEU A 285 -7.15 8.20 -23.08
N CYS A 286 -7.93 8.16 -21.99
CA CYS A 286 -7.36 7.93 -20.69
C CYS A 286 -6.82 6.49 -20.64
N THR A 287 -5.53 6.34 -20.39
CA THR A 287 -4.84 5.05 -20.38
C THR A 287 -3.73 5.05 -19.35
N PHE A 288 -3.17 3.87 -19.11
CA PHE A 288 -1.96 3.64 -18.33
C PHE A 288 -0.94 2.90 -19.20
N GLU A 289 0.34 3.30 -19.13
CA GLU A 289 1.43 2.56 -19.76
C GLU A 289 1.70 1.29 -18.94
N CYS A 290 1.45 0.13 -19.52
CA CYS A 290 1.34 -1.13 -18.79
C CYS A 290 2.46 -2.12 -19.14
N ALA A 291 2.85 -2.92 -18.14
CA ALA A 291 3.78 -4.05 -18.29
C ALA A 291 3.11 -5.40 -17.93
N GLY A 292 1.79 -5.49 -18.16
CA GLY A 292 0.99 -6.70 -17.92
C GLY A 292 -0.32 -6.45 -17.16
N GLY A 293 -0.31 -5.54 -16.18
CA GLY A 293 -1.50 -5.19 -15.39
C GLY A 293 -2.32 -4.05 -16.00
N CYS A 294 -3.63 -4.22 -16.07
CA CYS A 294 -4.60 -3.21 -16.45
C CYS A 294 -5.90 -3.38 -15.65
N PRO A 295 -6.73 -2.33 -15.50
CA PRO A 295 -8.03 -2.44 -14.83
C PRO A 295 -8.96 -3.44 -15.51
N ASP A 296 -9.95 -3.92 -14.75
CA ASP A 296 -11.01 -4.77 -15.27
C ASP A 296 -11.71 -4.16 -16.48
N GLY A 297 -12.04 -5.01 -17.46
CA GLY A 297 -12.65 -4.56 -18.71
C GLY A 297 -11.66 -3.92 -19.70
N THR A 298 -10.37 -3.91 -19.40
CA THR A 298 -9.32 -3.42 -20.31
C THR A 298 -8.22 -4.47 -20.52
N ALA A 299 -7.32 -4.25 -21.47
CA ALA A 299 -6.19 -5.13 -21.73
C ALA A 299 -4.93 -4.34 -22.11
N CYS A 300 -3.79 -4.85 -21.66
CA CYS A 300 -2.48 -4.25 -21.94
C CYS A 300 -2.03 -4.61 -23.36
N VAL A 301 -2.13 -3.67 -24.30
CA VAL A 301 -1.87 -3.89 -25.73
C VAL A 301 -0.97 -2.81 -26.32
N GLU A 302 -0.26 -3.13 -27.40
CA GLU A 302 0.54 -2.16 -28.13
C GLU A 302 -0.36 -1.20 -28.93
N LEU A 303 -0.60 0.01 -28.40
CA LEU A 303 -1.37 1.06 -29.08
C LEU A 303 -0.47 1.96 -29.92
N GLN A 304 0.80 2.13 -29.53
CA GLN A 304 1.82 2.85 -30.27
C GLN A 304 3.07 1.99 -30.38
N SER A 305 3.81 2.11 -31.48
CA SER A 305 4.99 1.29 -31.76
C SER A 305 5.97 1.28 -30.59
N GLY A 306 6.15 0.12 -29.96
CA GLY A 306 7.07 -0.12 -28.86
C GLY A 306 6.56 0.24 -27.46
N THR A 307 5.30 0.65 -27.31
CA THR A 307 4.70 0.99 -26.00
C THR A 307 3.36 0.32 -25.80
N PHE A 308 3.14 -0.21 -24.60
CA PHE A 308 1.93 -0.92 -24.24
C PHE A 308 1.05 -0.05 -23.35
N HIS A 309 -0.25 -0.05 -23.64
CA HIS A 309 -1.24 0.80 -23.01
C HIS A 309 -2.51 -0.01 -22.72
N CYS A 310 -3.21 0.33 -21.65
CA CYS A 310 -4.51 -0.28 -21.35
C CYS A 310 -5.59 0.23 -22.32
N SER A 311 -6.18 -0.68 -23.10
CA SER A 311 -7.32 -0.39 -23.98
C SER A 311 -8.57 -1.15 -23.56
N PRO A 312 -9.78 -0.54 -23.63
CA PRO A 312 -11.02 -1.23 -23.33
C PRO A 312 -11.23 -2.49 -24.18
N LEU A 313 -11.71 -3.55 -23.54
CA LEU A 313 -12.14 -4.78 -24.20
C LEU A 313 -13.43 -4.53 -24.98
N CYS A 314 -13.53 -5.15 -26.15
CA CYS A 314 -14.78 -5.22 -26.90
C CYS A 314 -15.63 -6.39 -26.38
N GLY A 315 -16.76 -6.10 -25.73
CA GLY A 315 -17.58 -7.13 -25.08
C GLY A 315 -16.79 -7.84 -23.97
N ASP A 316 -16.61 -9.16 -24.10
CA ASP A 316 -15.81 -9.98 -23.18
C ASP A 316 -14.31 -10.06 -23.56
N GLY A 317 -13.90 -9.32 -24.60
CA GLY A 317 -12.54 -9.35 -25.12
C GLY A 317 -12.19 -10.60 -25.94
N SER A 318 -13.13 -11.54 -26.13
CA SER A 318 -12.89 -12.75 -26.91
C SER A 318 -12.82 -12.46 -28.41
N LEU A 319 -12.02 -13.25 -29.14
CA LEU A 319 -11.91 -13.13 -30.60
C LEU A 319 -13.21 -13.41 -31.34
N SER A 320 -14.09 -14.22 -30.74
CA SER A 320 -15.41 -14.57 -31.27
C SER A 320 -16.53 -13.64 -30.79
N GLY A 321 -16.30 -12.81 -29.77
CA GLY A 321 -17.31 -11.94 -29.19
C GLY A 321 -17.77 -10.88 -30.19
N SER A 322 -19.07 -10.60 -30.25
CA SER A 322 -19.64 -9.59 -31.14
C SER A 322 -19.87 -8.23 -30.45
N GLY A 323 -19.19 -7.98 -29.32
CA GLY A 323 -19.28 -6.71 -28.60
C GLY A 323 -18.74 -5.55 -29.43
N GLY A 324 -19.46 -4.43 -29.40
CA GLY A 324 -18.95 -3.13 -29.83
C GLY A 324 -17.97 -2.56 -28.82
N CYS A 325 -17.29 -1.49 -29.19
CA CYS A 325 -16.39 -0.83 -28.27
C CYS A 325 -17.23 -0.01 -27.27
N PRO A 326 -16.97 -0.06 -25.94
CA PRO A 326 -17.69 0.77 -24.98
C PRO A 326 -17.68 2.27 -25.32
N LEU A 327 -16.61 2.72 -25.99
CA LEU A 327 -16.45 4.09 -26.48
C LEU A 327 -17.40 4.48 -27.63
N GLU A 328 -18.01 3.52 -28.32
CA GLU A 328 -19.01 3.77 -29.37
C GLU A 328 -20.40 4.09 -28.79
N ALA A 329 -20.60 3.94 -27.47
CA ALA A 329 -21.86 4.23 -26.78
C ALA A 329 -22.17 5.74 -26.82
N GLY A 330 -22.69 6.19 -27.95
CA GLY A 330 -22.93 7.60 -28.29
C GLY A 330 -23.33 7.81 -29.75
N GLY A 331 -23.10 6.81 -30.61
CA GLY A 331 -23.73 6.71 -31.94
C GLY A 331 -22.97 7.38 -33.10
N ASP A 332 -21.95 8.19 -32.85
CA ASP A 332 -21.30 9.01 -33.89
C ASP A 332 -19.76 8.89 -33.97
N ARG A 333 -19.13 8.00 -33.18
CA ARG A 333 -17.67 7.76 -33.28
C ARG A 333 -17.35 6.74 -34.35
N TRP A 334 -16.86 7.23 -35.49
CA TRP A 334 -16.39 6.42 -36.63
C TRP A 334 -14.89 6.13 -36.59
N ASP A 335 -14.17 6.72 -35.62
CA ASP A 335 -12.73 6.63 -35.43
C ASP A 335 -12.32 5.53 -34.45
N VAL A 336 -13.28 4.82 -33.86
CA VAL A 336 -13.06 3.69 -32.97
C VAL A 336 -13.59 2.43 -33.65
N GLN A 337 -12.84 1.34 -33.57
CA GLN A 337 -13.28 0.03 -34.01
C GLN A 337 -12.78 -1.07 -33.07
N CYS A 338 -13.49 -2.20 -33.08
CA CYS A 338 -13.08 -3.40 -32.37
C CYS A 338 -12.17 -4.28 -33.22
N ALA A 339 -10.87 -4.28 -32.90
CA ALA A 339 -9.87 -5.08 -33.62
C ALA A 339 -9.12 -6.07 -32.70
N PRO A 340 -8.63 -7.19 -33.23
CA PRO A 340 -7.73 -8.06 -32.51
C PRO A 340 -6.37 -7.37 -32.30
N ARG A 341 -5.85 -7.44 -31.08
CA ARG A 341 -4.49 -7.04 -30.70
C ARG A 341 -3.87 -8.12 -29.84
N ASN A 342 -2.55 -8.27 -29.94
CA ASN A 342 -1.80 -9.09 -29.00
C ASN A 342 -1.62 -8.29 -27.71
N THR A 343 -1.96 -8.91 -26.59
CA THR A 343 -1.68 -8.40 -25.27
C THR A 343 -0.19 -8.57 -24.94
N TYR A 344 0.26 -7.94 -23.86
CA TYR A 344 1.64 -8.00 -23.38
C TYR A 344 2.17 -9.44 -23.20
N ASP A 345 1.30 -10.38 -22.80
CA ASP A 345 1.60 -11.81 -22.66
C ASP A 345 1.50 -12.61 -23.98
N GLY A 346 1.23 -11.94 -25.10
CA GLY A 346 1.12 -12.53 -26.43
C GLY A 346 -0.25 -13.15 -26.77
N LEU A 347 -1.24 -13.05 -25.89
CA LEU A 347 -2.60 -13.52 -26.18
C LEU A 347 -3.34 -12.54 -27.10
N ALA A 348 -4.16 -13.05 -28.02
CA ALA A 348 -4.95 -12.18 -28.88
C ALA A 348 -6.30 -11.85 -28.22
N ARG A 349 -6.61 -10.56 -28.04
CA ARG A 349 -7.87 -10.03 -27.48
C ARG A 349 -8.50 -9.01 -28.43
N ARG A 350 -9.83 -8.88 -28.39
CA ARG A 350 -10.51 -7.77 -29.09
C ARG A 350 -10.56 -6.56 -28.18
N VAL A 351 -9.99 -5.46 -28.63
CA VAL A 351 -9.91 -4.19 -27.91
C VAL A 351 -10.36 -3.05 -28.81
N CYS A 352 -10.68 -1.92 -28.19
CA CYS A 352 -10.93 -0.68 -28.87
C CYS A 352 -9.63 -0.13 -29.46
N VAL A 353 -9.63 0.13 -30.77
CA VAL A 353 -8.49 0.72 -31.45
C VAL A 353 -8.96 1.81 -32.39
N SER A 354 -8.05 2.74 -32.69
CA SER A 354 -8.29 3.74 -33.73
C SER A 354 -8.42 3.07 -35.10
N THR A 355 -9.29 3.61 -35.96
CA THR A 355 -9.49 3.12 -37.34
C THR A 355 -8.36 3.43 -38.29
#